data_AF-A0A377J513-F1
#
_entry.id   AF-A0A377J513-F1
#
_cell.length_a   1.000
_cell.length_b   1.000
_cell.length_c   1.000
_cell.angle_alpha   90.00
_cell.angle_beta   90.00
_cell.angle_gamma   90.00
#
_symmetry.space_group_name_H-M   'P 1'
#
loop_
_entity.id
_entity.type
_entity.pdbx_description
1 polymer ?
#
loop_
_entity_poly.entity_id
_entity_poly.type
_entity_poly.pdbx_seq_one_letter_code
_entity_poly.pdbx_strand_id
1 'polypeptide(L)'
;MAFTTLEKLIAIYQNSGLSLSKFAQIIGKDRRTLTSWIDKSVAKTPPLEVCQAISTFFRYPSRIWEQDCEKDEFFSLLKALPQSEIAIIDKGYEGGLAYILEKESKRRFVIHPRFPSPAYRDKIVTFPYKFGNSSRAQSLRKIRYERMLEHSFESIEWYSIESLLRFGFCPIGNLFTIDERIRILELIIESLEDNYNKSLYFFDSYSTKLFGIDSAYLSLLPDDGLMFLKMPIDSMILEIRNTALVQRIHKHFTSPSHAPKHTQKQHSLHIVRTLMESLKNSNDLLSFYEIIADSTPYGELFANNIQPHSLAH
;
A
#
# COMPACT_ATOMS: atom_id res chain seq x y z
N MET A 1 -30.15 -28.46 -0.37
CA MET A 1 -31.19 -27.72 0.40
C MET A 1 -30.66 -26.33 0.70
N ALA A 2 -31.41 -25.26 0.36
CA ALA A 2 -31.06 -23.89 0.69
C ALA A 2 -31.36 -23.55 2.17
N PHE A 3 -30.68 -22.54 2.72
CA PHE A 3 -31.02 -21.99 4.04
C PHE A 3 -32.17 -20.98 3.92
N THR A 4 -33.04 -20.94 4.91
CA THR A 4 -33.99 -19.82 5.10
C THR A 4 -33.22 -18.53 5.43
N THR A 5 -33.83 -17.35 5.20
CA THR A 5 -33.22 -16.05 5.53
C THR A 5 -32.79 -15.95 7.00
N LEU A 6 -33.58 -16.52 7.91
CA LEU A 6 -33.24 -16.57 9.33
C LEU A 6 -32.01 -17.44 9.59
N GLU A 7 -31.94 -18.63 8.97
CA GLU A 7 -30.76 -19.51 9.09
C GLU A 7 -29.49 -18.88 8.49
N LYS A 8 -29.62 -18.15 7.38
CA LYS A 8 -28.52 -17.38 6.79
C LYS A 8 -27.99 -16.31 7.75
N LEU A 9 -28.89 -15.55 8.39
CA LEU A 9 -28.51 -14.56 9.40
C LEU A 9 -27.76 -15.21 10.58
N ILE A 10 -28.27 -16.34 11.09
CA ILE A 10 -27.64 -17.06 12.21
C ILE A 10 -26.25 -17.56 11.80
N ALA A 11 -26.11 -18.15 10.62
CA ALA A 11 -24.84 -18.67 10.12
C ALA A 11 -23.82 -17.54 9.88
N ILE A 12 -24.26 -16.36 9.41
CA ILE A 12 -23.42 -15.17 9.29
C ILE A 12 -22.95 -14.70 10.66
N TYR A 13 -23.86 -14.59 11.64
CA TYR A 13 -23.50 -14.20 13.00
C TYR A 13 -22.45 -15.16 13.59
N GLN A 14 -22.69 -16.46 13.50
CA GLN A 14 -21.77 -17.49 14.01
C GLN A 14 -20.39 -17.44 13.34
N ASN A 15 -20.32 -17.19 12.01
CA ASN A 15 -19.05 -17.04 11.30
C ASN A 15 -18.35 -15.70 11.53
N SER A 16 -19.09 -14.65 11.92
CA SER A 16 -18.53 -13.30 12.04
C SER A 16 -17.55 -13.11 13.20
N GLY A 17 -17.62 -13.97 14.23
CA GLY A 17 -16.86 -13.80 15.48
C GLY A 17 -17.21 -12.55 16.29
N LEU A 18 -18.27 -11.82 15.91
CA LEU A 18 -18.69 -10.60 16.60
C LEU A 18 -19.49 -10.90 17.86
N SER A 19 -19.40 -10.00 18.86
CA SER A 19 -20.29 -10.05 20.01
C SER A 19 -21.73 -9.73 19.62
N LEU A 20 -22.69 -10.29 20.36
CA LEU A 20 -24.12 -10.02 20.19
C LEU A 20 -24.43 -8.51 20.15
N SER A 21 -23.81 -7.73 21.03
CA SER A 21 -24.00 -6.28 21.10
C SER A 21 -23.50 -5.57 19.83
N LYS A 22 -22.34 -5.99 19.31
CA LYS A 22 -21.77 -5.38 18.10
C LYS A 22 -22.59 -5.72 16.87
N PHE A 23 -23.03 -6.97 16.75
CA PHE A 23 -23.86 -7.42 15.64
C PHE A 23 -25.24 -6.74 15.66
N ALA A 24 -25.87 -6.60 16.82
CA ALA A 24 -27.14 -5.89 16.99
C ALA A 24 -27.04 -4.41 16.55
N GLN A 25 -25.94 -3.74 16.92
CA GLN A 25 -25.65 -2.37 16.49
C GLN A 25 -25.54 -2.26 14.96
N ILE A 26 -24.86 -3.21 14.31
CA ILE A 26 -24.67 -3.21 12.85
C ILE A 26 -26.02 -3.31 12.11
N ILE A 27 -26.93 -4.15 12.60
CA ILE A 27 -28.22 -4.39 11.95
C ILE A 27 -29.35 -3.45 12.42
N GLY A 28 -29.04 -2.50 13.30
CA GLY A 28 -30.01 -1.54 13.82
C GLY A 28 -31.14 -2.19 14.62
N LYS A 29 -30.86 -3.25 15.39
CA LYS A 29 -31.83 -3.94 16.27
C LYS A 29 -31.32 -4.01 17.69
N ASP A 30 -32.22 -4.23 18.65
CA ASP A 30 -31.85 -4.47 20.03
C ASP A 30 -31.35 -5.91 20.25
N ARG A 31 -30.60 -6.11 21.34
CA ARG A 31 -30.01 -7.41 21.67
C ARG A 31 -31.04 -8.52 21.87
N ARG A 32 -32.21 -8.20 22.47
CA ARG A 32 -33.24 -9.19 22.77
C ARG A 32 -33.87 -9.74 21.50
N THR A 33 -34.12 -8.86 20.52
CA THR A 33 -34.59 -9.26 19.20
C THR A 33 -33.59 -10.19 18.51
N LEU A 34 -32.30 -9.83 18.50
CA LEU A 34 -31.27 -10.68 17.92
C LEU A 34 -31.12 -12.04 18.63
N THR A 35 -31.17 -12.06 19.97
CA THR A 35 -31.18 -13.31 20.75
C THR A 35 -32.36 -14.19 20.36
N SER A 36 -33.56 -13.62 20.22
CA SER A 36 -34.76 -14.38 19.88
C SER A 36 -34.65 -15.08 18.50
N TRP A 37 -33.95 -14.45 17.56
CA TRP A 37 -33.63 -15.02 16.26
C TRP A 37 -32.56 -16.11 16.35
N ILE A 38 -31.48 -15.88 17.09
CA ILE A 38 -30.38 -16.85 17.27
C ILE A 38 -30.89 -18.15 17.92
N ASP A 39 -31.69 -18.02 18.97
CA ASP A 39 -32.25 -19.15 19.72
C ASP A 39 -33.43 -19.82 18.99
N LYS A 40 -33.81 -19.28 17.82
CA LYS A 40 -34.98 -19.70 17.03
C LYS A 40 -36.29 -19.72 17.82
N SER A 41 -36.36 -18.94 18.91
CA SER A 41 -37.59 -18.78 19.71
C SER A 41 -38.69 -18.05 18.94
N VAL A 42 -38.31 -17.30 17.90
CA VAL A 42 -39.22 -16.65 16.96
C VAL A 42 -38.81 -16.99 15.52
N ALA A 43 -39.73 -17.56 14.74
CA ALA A 43 -39.52 -17.92 13.33
C ALA A 43 -39.78 -16.75 12.36
N LYS A 44 -39.78 -15.50 12.85
CA LYS A 44 -40.06 -14.31 12.04
C LYS A 44 -38.88 -14.01 11.14
N THR A 45 -39.13 -13.92 9.83
CA THR A 45 -38.14 -13.53 8.83
C THR A 45 -37.53 -12.16 9.14
N PRO A 46 -36.19 -12.03 9.15
CA PRO A 46 -35.54 -10.73 9.27
C PRO A 46 -36.01 -9.76 8.18
N PRO A 47 -36.26 -8.48 8.51
CA PRO A 47 -36.69 -7.49 7.52
C PRO A 47 -35.57 -7.17 6.53
N LEU A 48 -35.93 -6.71 5.32
CA LEU A 48 -34.97 -6.39 4.25
C LEU A 48 -33.86 -5.42 4.69
N GLU A 49 -34.20 -4.44 5.52
CA GLU A 49 -33.24 -3.49 6.10
C GLU A 49 -32.10 -4.19 6.87
N VAL A 50 -32.42 -5.27 7.60
CA VAL A 50 -31.42 -6.07 8.33
C VAL A 50 -30.52 -6.81 7.34
N CYS A 51 -31.09 -7.43 6.31
CA CYS A 51 -30.31 -8.09 5.26
C CYS A 51 -29.39 -7.10 4.52
N GLN A 52 -29.89 -5.90 4.20
CA GLN A 52 -29.11 -4.85 3.56
C GLN A 52 -27.99 -4.34 4.48
N ALA A 53 -28.25 -4.15 5.77
CA ALA A 53 -27.24 -3.75 6.75
C ALA A 53 -26.12 -4.79 6.86
N ILE A 54 -26.48 -6.08 6.92
CA ILE A 54 -25.51 -7.19 6.92
C ILE A 54 -24.71 -7.22 5.62
N SER A 55 -25.37 -7.20 4.46
CA SER A 55 -24.70 -7.18 3.16
C SER A 55 -23.78 -5.97 3.00
N THR A 56 -24.17 -4.80 3.51
CA THR A 56 -23.34 -3.60 3.44
C THR A 56 -22.12 -3.71 4.35
N PHE A 57 -22.31 -4.17 5.59
CA PHE A 57 -21.24 -4.27 6.56
C PHE A 57 -20.21 -5.34 6.19
N PHE A 58 -20.68 -6.54 5.85
CA PHE A 58 -19.83 -7.69 5.51
C PHE A 58 -19.50 -7.79 4.01
N ARG A 59 -20.08 -6.90 3.18
CA ARG A 59 -19.88 -6.84 1.72
C ARG A 59 -20.31 -8.11 0.98
N TYR A 60 -21.33 -8.80 1.48
CA TYR A 60 -21.89 -9.95 0.79
C TYR A 60 -22.74 -9.53 -0.41
N PRO A 61 -22.64 -10.22 -1.55
CA PRO A 61 -23.50 -9.96 -2.71
C PRO A 61 -24.97 -10.19 -2.36
N SER A 62 -25.89 -9.50 -3.03
CA SER A 62 -27.33 -9.63 -2.83
C SER A 62 -27.83 -11.08 -2.96
N ARG A 63 -27.18 -11.83 -3.85
CA ARG A 63 -27.42 -13.25 -4.10
C ARG A 63 -27.37 -14.13 -2.85
N ILE A 64 -26.61 -13.74 -1.83
CA ILE A 64 -26.55 -14.48 -0.57
C ILE A 64 -27.94 -14.65 0.06
N TRP A 65 -28.88 -13.73 -0.19
CA TRP A 65 -30.23 -13.74 0.37
C TRP A 65 -31.28 -14.41 -0.52
N GLU A 66 -30.95 -14.77 -1.76
CA GLU A 66 -31.90 -15.39 -2.72
C GLU A 66 -32.33 -16.79 -2.24
N GLN A 67 -33.58 -17.18 -2.53
CA GLN A 67 -34.15 -18.43 -2.01
C GLN A 67 -33.53 -19.69 -2.63
N ASP A 68 -33.04 -19.58 -3.85
CA ASP A 68 -32.36 -20.62 -4.63
C ASP A 68 -30.85 -20.72 -4.32
N CYS A 69 -30.29 -19.82 -3.50
CA CYS A 69 -28.90 -19.91 -3.07
C CYS A 69 -28.70 -21.14 -2.17
N GLU A 70 -28.04 -22.16 -2.70
CA GLU A 70 -27.80 -23.43 -2.03
C GLU A 70 -26.81 -23.29 -0.87
N LYS A 71 -26.80 -24.24 0.07
CA LYS A 71 -25.91 -24.19 1.26
C LYS A 71 -24.42 -24.09 0.89
N ASP A 72 -23.96 -24.85 -0.10
CA ASP A 72 -22.56 -24.85 -0.51
C ASP A 72 -22.17 -23.53 -1.17
N GLU A 73 -23.06 -22.99 -2.01
CA GLU A 73 -22.93 -21.65 -2.60
C GLU A 73 -22.91 -20.57 -1.51
N PHE A 74 -23.81 -20.64 -0.54
CA PHE A 74 -23.87 -19.71 0.59
C PHE A 74 -22.56 -19.68 1.39
N PHE A 75 -22.02 -20.85 1.76
CA PHE A 75 -20.73 -20.91 2.48
C PHE A 75 -19.55 -20.46 1.62
N SER A 76 -19.60 -20.68 0.30
CA SER A 76 -18.63 -20.12 -0.64
C SER A 76 -18.69 -18.59 -0.65
N LEU A 77 -19.90 -18.01 -0.71
CA LEU A 77 -20.12 -16.55 -0.68
C LEU A 77 -19.71 -15.90 0.65
N LEU A 78 -19.81 -16.60 1.78
CA LEU A 78 -19.29 -16.12 3.07
C LEU A 78 -17.76 -15.94 3.07
N LYS A 79 -17.06 -16.74 2.26
CA LYS A 79 -15.60 -16.75 2.14
C LYS A 79 -15.10 -15.97 0.92
N ALA A 80 -15.98 -15.65 -0.02
CA ALA A 80 -15.64 -14.97 -1.25
C ALA A 80 -15.22 -13.52 -0.96
N LEU A 81 -14.05 -13.13 -1.47
CA LEU A 81 -13.72 -11.71 -1.58
C LEU A 81 -14.76 -11.05 -2.51
N PRO A 82 -15.24 -9.82 -2.21
CA PRO A 82 -16.15 -9.12 -3.10
C PRO A 82 -15.45 -8.88 -4.44
N GLN A 83 -15.77 -9.70 -5.45
CA GLN A 83 -15.13 -9.63 -6.77
C GLN A 83 -15.37 -8.28 -7.48
N SER A 84 -16.42 -7.55 -7.09
CA SER A 84 -16.69 -6.20 -7.58
C SER A 84 -15.66 -5.16 -7.11
N GLU A 85 -14.98 -5.41 -5.99
CA GLU A 85 -14.05 -4.45 -5.38
C GLU A 85 -12.59 -4.88 -5.48
N ILE A 86 -12.30 -6.14 -5.80
CA ILE A 86 -10.94 -6.69 -5.82
C ILE A 86 -10.74 -7.51 -7.09
N ALA A 87 -9.69 -7.17 -7.86
CA ALA A 87 -9.26 -7.93 -9.02
C ALA A 87 -7.81 -8.37 -8.87
N ILE A 88 -7.52 -9.62 -9.21
CA ILE A 88 -6.16 -10.16 -9.26
C ILE A 88 -5.69 -10.09 -10.70
N ILE A 89 -4.62 -9.34 -10.94
CA ILE A 89 -3.97 -9.22 -12.23
C ILE A 89 -2.72 -10.10 -12.20
N ASP A 90 -2.85 -11.29 -12.79
CA ASP A 90 -1.76 -12.24 -12.94
C ASP A 90 -1.43 -12.41 -14.43
N LYS A 91 -0.53 -11.55 -14.91
CA LYS A 91 -0.05 -11.52 -16.32
C LYS A 91 1.47 -11.66 -16.40
N GLY A 92 2.07 -12.24 -15.36
CA GLY A 92 3.53 -12.29 -15.18
C GLY A 92 4.19 -10.90 -15.10
N TYR A 93 5.52 -10.89 -15.12
CA TYR A 93 6.32 -9.67 -14.92
C TYR A 93 6.02 -8.55 -15.92
N GLU A 94 5.98 -8.87 -17.22
CA GLU A 94 5.74 -7.88 -18.28
C GLU A 94 4.33 -7.30 -18.22
N GLY A 95 3.33 -8.17 -17.99
CA GLY A 95 1.95 -7.75 -17.86
C GLY A 95 1.73 -6.87 -16.63
N GLY A 96 2.36 -7.21 -15.50
CA GLY A 96 2.35 -6.36 -14.31
C GLY A 96 3.03 -5.01 -14.57
N LEU A 97 4.18 -4.98 -15.24
CA LEU A 97 4.87 -3.74 -15.58
C LEU A 97 4.05 -2.86 -16.53
N ALA A 98 3.44 -3.46 -17.56
CA ALA A 98 2.55 -2.75 -18.48
C ALA A 98 1.32 -2.19 -17.77
N TYR A 99 0.73 -2.96 -16.85
CA TYR A 99 -0.41 -2.52 -16.04
C TYR A 99 -0.04 -1.30 -15.18
N ILE A 100 1.11 -1.32 -14.48
CA ILE A 100 1.59 -0.19 -13.68
C ILE A 100 1.74 1.06 -14.56
N LEU A 101 2.38 0.91 -15.72
CA LEU A 101 2.59 2.01 -16.67
C LEU A 101 1.31 2.59 -17.26
N GLU A 102 0.30 1.75 -17.48
CA GLU A 102 -1.01 2.16 -17.96
C GLU A 102 -1.74 2.97 -16.89
N LYS A 103 -1.82 2.46 -15.66
CA LYS A 103 -2.53 3.12 -14.56
C LYS A 103 -1.82 4.40 -14.13
N GLU A 104 -0.49 4.39 -14.03
CA GLU A 104 0.31 5.56 -13.66
C GLU A 104 0.67 6.45 -14.86
N SER A 105 -0.10 6.38 -15.96
CA SER A 105 0.24 7.08 -17.20
C SER A 105 0.13 8.60 -17.10
N LYS A 106 -0.86 9.11 -16.37
CA LYS A 106 -1.11 10.55 -16.21
C LYS A 106 -0.33 11.15 -15.04
N ARG A 107 -0.36 10.45 -13.91
CA ARG A 107 0.29 10.83 -12.67
C ARG A 107 0.56 9.59 -11.82
N ARG A 108 1.42 9.73 -10.83
CA ARG A 108 1.78 8.66 -9.91
C ARG A 108 1.70 9.14 -8.47
N PHE A 109 0.93 8.45 -7.63
CA PHE A 109 0.98 8.60 -6.18
C PHE A 109 1.33 7.25 -5.59
N VAL A 110 2.54 7.12 -5.04
CA VAL A 110 3.04 5.82 -4.60
C VAL A 110 3.58 5.84 -3.18
N ILE A 111 3.32 4.74 -2.48
CA ILE A 111 3.95 4.40 -1.21
C ILE A 111 4.81 3.17 -1.48
N HIS A 112 6.11 3.32 -1.30
CA HIS A 112 7.08 2.33 -1.73
C HIS A 112 7.82 1.73 -0.51
N PRO A 113 7.88 0.39 -0.39
CA PRO A 113 8.50 -0.27 0.77
C PRO A 113 10.03 -0.22 0.73
N ARG A 114 10.61 0.08 -0.44
CA ARG A 114 12.05 0.03 -0.70
C ARG A 114 12.56 1.25 -1.45
N PHE A 115 13.34 2.09 -0.81
CA PHE A 115 14.12 3.10 -1.52
C PHE A 115 15.33 2.45 -2.21
N PRO A 116 15.68 2.82 -3.45
CA PRO A 116 14.95 3.66 -4.41
C PRO A 116 13.91 2.85 -5.22
N SER A 117 12.89 3.52 -5.77
CA SER A 117 11.94 2.84 -6.65
C SER A 117 12.58 2.34 -7.94
N PRO A 118 11.98 1.30 -8.59
CA PRO A 118 12.40 0.83 -9.92
C PRO A 118 12.46 1.92 -10.99
N ALA A 119 11.81 3.07 -10.77
CA ALA A 119 11.74 4.16 -11.72
C ALA A 119 13.09 4.87 -11.92
N TYR A 120 13.97 4.83 -10.91
CA TYR A 120 15.30 5.43 -10.96
C TYR A 120 16.39 4.39 -11.23
N ARG A 121 16.40 3.31 -10.44
CA ARG A 121 17.48 2.31 -10.51
C ARG A 121 17.55 1.57 -11.85
N ASP A 122 16.43 1.39 -12.56
CA ASP A 122 16.42 0.63 -13.81
C ASP A 122 17.11 1.37 -14.96
N LYS A 123 17.37 2.68 -14.82
CA LYS A 123 18.20 3.46 -15.76
C LYS A 123 19.69 3.24 -15.51
N ILE A 124 20.09 3.01 -14.26
CA ILE A 124 21.49 2.95 -13.83
C ILE A 124 22.02 1.52 -13.81
N VAL A 125 21.19 0.58 -13.37
CA VAL A 125 21.60 -0.79 -13.05
C VAL A 125 21.00 -1.77 -14.04
N THR A 126 21.85 -2.60 -14.64
CA THR A 126 21.40 -3.71 -15.48
C THR A 126 20.66 -4.72 -14.60
N PHE A 127 19.42 -5.02 -14.97
CA PHE A 127 18.46 -5.78 -14.17
C PHE A 127 19.09 -7.06 -13.56
N PRO A 128 19.21 -7.16 -12.21
CA PRO A 128 19.99 -8.22 -11.56
C PRO A 128 19.26 -9.57 -11.48
N TYR A 129 18.02 -9.67 -12.00
CA TYR A 129 17.20 -10.88 -11.87
C TYR A 129 17.36 -11.82 -13.07
N LYS A 130 17.30 -13.13 -12.80
CA LYS A 130 17.39 -14.20 -13.82
C LYS A 130 16.24 -14.21 -14.83
N PHE A 131 15.10 -13.60 -14.50
CA PHE A 131 13.89 -13.55 -15.33
C PHE A 131 13.52 -12.09 -15.65
N GLY A 132 12.70 -11.82 -16.67
CA GLY A 132 12.24 -10.45 -16.98
C GLY A 132 13.21 -9.60 -17.82
N ASN A 133 14.12 -10.24 -18.58
CA ASN A 133 15.07 -9.58 -19.49
C ASN A 133 14.66 -9.60 -20.96
N SER A 134 13.39 -9.91 -21.25
CA SER A 134 12.88 -9.81 -22.62
C SER A 134 13.03 -8.39 -23.18
N SER A 135 13.06 -8.28 -24.51
CA SER A 135 13.06 -6.99 -25.21
C SER A 135 11.87 -6.11 -24.82
N ARG A 136 10.69 -6.73 -24.61
CA ARG A 136 9.49 -6.04 -24.14
C ARG A 136 9.65 -5.49 -22.72
N ALA A 137 10.17 -6.29 -21.79
CA ALA A 137 10.42 -5.85 -20.43
C ALA A 137 11.44 -4.69 -20.38
N GLN A 138 12.49 -4.75 -21.18
CA GLN A 138 13.47 -3.65 -21.32
C GLN A 138 12.81 -2.38 -21.84
N SER A 139 11.98 -2.50 -22.88
CA SER A 139 11.24 -1.36 -23.47
C SER A 139 10.28 -0.73 -22.45
N LEU A 140 9.55 -1.54 -21.69
CA LEU A 140 8.65 -1.06 -20.64
C LEU A 140 9.41 -0.38 -19.49
N ARG A 141 10.56 -0.93 -19.05
CA ARG A 141 11.41 -0.27 -18.04
C ARG A 141 11.92 1.07 -18.53
N LYS A 142 12.29 1.15 -19.81
CA LYS A 142 12.70 2.38 -20.48
C LYS A 142 11.60 3.43 -20.46
N ILE A 143 10.40 3.08 -20.90
CA ILE A 143 9.23 3.97 -20.82
C ILE A 143 9.02 4.47 -19.37
N ARG A 144 9.19 3.60 -18.37
CA ARG A 144 9.02 3.99 -16.96
C ARG A 144 10.02 5.06 -16.53
N TYR A 145 11.31 4.86 -16.76
CA TYR A 145 12.30 5.84 -16.31
C TYR A 145 12.28 7.11 -17.17
N GLU A 146 11.95 7.01 -18.46
CA GLU A 146 11.83 8.19 -19.34
C GLU A 146 10.68 9.09 -18.88
N ARG A 147 9.53 8.49 -18.57
CA ARG A 147 8.38 9.23 -18.02
C ARG A 147 8.70 9.92 -16.70
N MET A 148 9.46 9.26 -15.83
CA MET A 148 9.89 9.89 -14.58
C MET A 148 10.84 11.07 -14.78
N LEU A 149 11.54 11.16 -15.91
CA LEU A 149 12.41 12.28 -16.24
C LEU A 149 11.67 13.42 -16.92
N GLU A 150 10.48 13.17 -17.49
CA GLU A 150 9.63 14.23 -18.03
C GLU A 150 9.33 15.27 -16.95
N HIS A 151 9.58 16.54 -17.24
CA HIS A 151 9.39 17.62 -16.27
C HIS A 151 7.91 17.82 -15.92
N SER A 152 7.01 17.61 -16.88
CA SER A 152 5.55 17.73 -16.72
C SER A 152 4.90 16.56 -15.99
N PHE A 153 5.60 15.44 -15.80
CA PHE A 153 5.00 14.27 -15.17
C PHE A 153 4.81 14.47 -13.67
N GLU A 154 3.58 14.30 -13.21
CA GLU A 154 3.22 14.42 -11.80
C GLU A 154 3.57 13.15 -11.02
N SER A 155 4.39 13.28 -9.97
CA SER A 155 4.80 12.15 -9.14
C SER A 155 4.86 12.52 -7.67
N ILE A 156 4.13 11.81 -6.82
CA ILE A 156 4.21 11.91 -5.36
C ILE A 156 4.71 10.57 -4.85
N GLU A 157 5.89 10.57 -4.23
CA GLU A 157 6.56 9.36 -3.76
C GLU A 157 6.82 9.40 -2.26
N TRP A 158 6.35 8.36 -1.58
CA TRP A 158 6.54 8.15 -0.15
C TRP A 158 7.42 6.93 0.09
N TYR A 159 8.50 7.10 0.86
CA TYR A 159 9.40 6.01 1.26
C TYR A 159 9.58 6.01 2.77
N SER A 160 9.76 4.83 3.38
CA SER A 160 10.14 4.78 4.78
C SER A 160 11.59 5.25 4.96
N ILE A 161 11.86 5.95 6.07
CA ILE A 161 13.22 6.32 6.47
C ILE A 161 14.07 5.07 6.64
N GLU A 162 13.54 4.00 7.23
CA GLU A 162 14.22 2.71 7.31
C GLU A 162 14.75 2.23 5.95
N SER A 163 13.94 2.33 4.89
CA SER A 163 14.36 1.89 3.55
C SER A 163 15.46 2.76 2.95
N LEU A 164 15.43 4.07 3.21
CA LEU A 164 16.49 5.02 2.82
C LEU A 164 17.81 4.68 3.53
N LEU A 165 17.76 4.46 4.85
CA LEU A 165 18.94 4.11 5.65
C LEU A 165 19.53 2.77 5.24
N ARG A 166 18.68 1.77 4.95
CA ARG A 166 19.13 0.47 4.43
C ARG A 166 19.85 0.61 3.09
N PHE A 167 19.33 1.43 2.18
CA PHE A 167 19.98 1.70 0.89
C PHE A 167 21.33 2.42 1.07
N GLY A 168 21.42 3.36 2.00
CA GLY A 168 22.65 4.09 2.31
C GLY A 168 23.73 3.26 2.98
N PHE A 169 23.38 2.53 4.04
CA PHE A 169 24.38 2.07 5.00
C PHE A 169 24.33 0.56 5.30
N CYS A 170 23.31 -0.18 4.85
CA CYS A 170 23.25 -1.61 5.11
C CYS A 170 24.06 -2.39 4.05
N PRO A 171 25.09 -3.15 4.44
CA PRO A 171 25.84 -3.98 3.49
C PRO A 171 25.07 -5.25 3.12
N ILE A 172 24.15 -5.72 3.97
CA ILE A 172 23.40 -6.96 3.76
C ILE A 172 22.15 -6.67 2.92
N GLY A 173 22.01 -7.37 1.80
CA GLY A 173 20.84 -7.26 0.92
C GLY A 173 20.83 -6.03 0.02
N ASN A 174 21.91 -5.24 0.02
CA ASN A 174 22.12 -4.17 -0.95
C ASN A 174 22.80 -4.72 -2.19
N LEU A 175 22.11 -4.65 -3.33
CA LEU A 175 22.58 -5.21 -4.59
C LEU A 175 23.42 -4.21 -5.41
N PHE A 176 23.62 -3.00 -4.89
CA PHE A 176 24.21 -1.88 -5.62
C PHE A 176 25.62 -1.58 -5.12
N THR A 177 26.54 -1.31 -6.04
CA THR A 177 27.85 -0.75 -5.69
C THR A 177 27.71 0.67 -5.14
N ILE A 178 28.73 1.21 -4.47
CA ILE A 178 28.72 2.62 -4.02
C ILE A 178 28.47 3.56 -5.22
N ASP A 179 29.15 3.35 -6.34
CA ASP A 179 29.02 4.17 -7.55
C ASP A 179 27.62 4.09 -8.17
N GLU A 180 26.97 2.92 -8.15
CA GLU A 180 25.57 2.79 -8.58
C GLU A 180 24.63 3.54 -7.65
N ARG A 181 24.86 3.48 -6.33
CA ARG A 181 24.03 4.20 -5.36
C ARG A 181 24.14 5.71 -5.54
N ILE A 182 25.35 6.23 -5.71
CA ILE A 182 25.60 7.64 -6.00
C ILE A 182 24.86 8.06 -7.28
N ARG A 183 25.03 7.33 -8.39
CA ARG A 183 24.35 7.63 -9.66
C ARG A 183 22.83 7.58 -9.57
N ILE A 184 22.28 6.69 -8.75
CA ILE A 184 20.83 6.65 -8.50
C ILE A 184 20.37 7.90 -7.73
N LEU A 185 21.12 8.31 -6.70
CA LEU A 185 20.81 9.52 -5.93
C LEU A 185 20.92 10.77 -6.81
N GLU A 186 21.95 10.86 -7.67
CA GLU A 186 22.10 11.94 -8.67
C GLU A 186 20.89 12.03 -9.59
N LEU A 187 20.43 10.89 -10.12
CA LEU A 187 19.24 10.83 -10.99
C LEU A 187 17.96 11.26 -10.26
N ILE A 188 17.82 10.90 -8.98
CA ILE A 188 16.69 11.33 -8.15
C ILE A 188 16.74 12.84 -7.96
N ILE A 189 17.91 13.39 -7.68
CA ILE A 189 18.10 14.84 -7.52
C ILE A 189 17.76 15.55 -8.83
N GLU A 190 18.34 15.13 -9.95
CA GLU A 190 18.09 15.70 -11.29
C GLU A 190 16.59 15.70 -11.64
N SER A 191 15.87 14.64 -11.29
CA SER A 191 14.43 14.52 -11.60
C SER A 191 13.55 15.44 -10.76
N LEU A 192 13.94 15.70 -9.50
CA LEU A 192 13.12 16.38 -8.49
C LEU A 192 13.49 17.84 -8.26
N GLU A 193 14.75 18.21 -8.51
CA GLU A 193 15.26 19.57 -8.34
C GLU A 193 14.47 20.54 -9.21
N ASP A 194 14.01 21.64 -8.60
CA ASP A 194 13.16 22.67 -9.20
C ASP A 194 11.90 22.18 -9.92
N ASN A 195 11.49 20.92 -9.67
CA ASN A 195 10.31 20.33 -10.28
C ASN A 195 9.10 20.39 -9.32
N TYR A 196 8.17 21.31 -9.60
CA TYR A 196 6.95 21.46 -8.79
C TYR A 196 5.96 20.29 -8.93
N ASN A 197 6.00 19.56 -10.06
CA ASN A 197 5.10 18.43 -10.31
C ASN A 197 5.51 17.16 -9.55
N LYS A 198 6.73 17.12 -8.99
CA LYS A 198 7.25 15.94 -8.31
C LYS A 198 7.53 16.23 -6.84
N SER A 199 7.16 15.30 -5.97
CA SER A 199 7.32 15.44 -4.53
C SER A 199 7.84 14.14 -3.93
N LEU A 200 8.81 14.25 -3.03
CA LEU A 200 9.42 13.14 -2.32
C LEU A 200 9.23 13.35 -0.81
N TYR A 201 8.79 12.30 -0.13
CA TYR A 201 8.55 12.29 1.31
C TYR A 201 9.20 11.06 1.93
N PHE A 202 9.90 11.26 3.05
CA PHE A 202 10.38 10.18 3.90
C PHE A 202 9.55 10.15 5.17
N PHE A 203 8.97 9.00 5.50
CA PHE A 203 8.10 8.84 6.66
C PHE A 203 8.63 7.78 7.63
N ASP A 204 8.20 7.91 8.88
CA ASP A 204 8.47 6.92 9.90
C ASP A 204 7.49 5.74 9.81
N SER A 205 7.99 4.56 9.43
CA SER A 205 7.19 3.34 9.33
C SER A 205 6.93 2.67 10.68
N TYR A 206 7.69 2.99 11.73
CA TYR A 206 7.56 2.32 13.04
C TYR A 206 6.40 2.87 13.87
N SER A 207 6.22 4.19 13.90
CA SER A 207 5.13 4.84 14.65
C SER A 207 3.75 4.65 13.99
N THR A 208 3.73 4.33 12.70
CA THR A 208 2.52 4.20 11.88
C THR A 208 2.56 2.94 11.02
N LYS A 209 2.70 1.76 11.65
CA LYS A 209 2.51 0.47 10.97
C LYS A 209 1.09 0.37 10.41
N LEU A 210 0.91 0.80 9.17
CA LEU A 210 -0.28 0.52 8.39
C LEU A 210 -0.20 -0.93 7.95
N PHE A 211 -0.81 -1.85 8.72
CA PHE A 211 -0.97 -3.29 8.44
C PHE A 211 -0.71 -3.70 6.97
N GLY A 212 0.55 -3.97 6.61
CA GLY A 212 0.97 -4.49 5.31
C GLY A 212 1.09 -3.49 4.15
N ILE A 213 0.64 -2.24 4.27
CA ILE A 213 0.72 -1.22 3.20
C ILE A 213 2.17 -0.76 2.98
N ASP A 214 2.96 -0.68 4.05
CA ASP A 214 4.39 -0.36 4.04
C ASP A 214 5.28 -1.53 3.58
N SER A 215 4.70 -2.72 3.40
CA SER A 215 5.42 -3.94 3.02
C SER A 215 5.40 -4.24 1.51
N ALA A 216 4.52 -3.56 0.76
CA ALA A 216 4.32 -3.77 -0.66
C ALA A 216 4.30 -2.43 -1.42
N TYR A 217 4.63 -2.47 -2.70
CA TYR A 217 4.42 -1.31 -3.58
C TYR A 217 2.93 -1.01 -3.63
N LEU A 218 2.51 0.19 -3.26
CA LEU A 218 1.13 0.66 -3.37
C LEU A 218 1.08 1.88 -4.28
N SER A 219 0.13 1.87 -5.22
CA SER A 219 -0.21 3.02 -6.07
C SER A 219 -1.65 3.44 -5.82
N LEU A 220 -1.86 4.75 -5.65
CA LEU A 220 -3.16 5.34 -5.36
C LEU A 220 -3.63 6.18 -6.55
N LEU A 221 -4.84 5.91 -7.02
CA LEU A 221 -5.55 6.64 -8.06
C LEU A 221 -6.90 7.10 -7.48
N PRO A 222 -6.88 8.12 -6.59
CA PRO A 222 -8.07 8.53 -5.84
C PRO A 222 -9.21 9.02 -6.74
N ASP A 223 -8.89 9.72 -7.83
CA ASP A 223 -9.85 10.24 -8.81
C ASP A 223 -10.59 9.10 -9.53
N ASP A 224 -9.89 7.97 -9.75
CA ASP A 224 -10.47 6.76 -10.36
C ASP A 224 -11.08 5.82 -9.31
N GLY A 225 -11.04 6.18 -8.02
CA GLY A 225 -11.48 5.33 -6.92
C GLY A 225 -10.72 4.00 -6.84
N LEU A 226 -9.48 3.98 -7.30
CA LEU A 226 -8.68 2.78 -7.51
C LEU A 226 -7.36 2.85 -6.74
N MET A 227 -6.93 1.72 -6.22
CA MET A 227 -5.54 1.51 -5.82
C MET A 227 -5.09 0.13 -6.23
N PHE A 228 -3.79 -0.07 -6.35
CA PHE A 228 -3.27 -1.41 -6.57
C PHE A 228 -1.97 -1.63 -5.81
N LEU A 229 -1.76 -2.87 -5.39
CA LEU A 229 -0.54 -3.29 -4.71
C LEU A 229 0.17 -4.39 -5.49
N LYS A 230 1.50 -4.26 -5.60
CA LYS A 230 2.33 -5.28 -6.21
C LYS A 230 2.72 -6.29 -5.15
N MET A 231 2.33 -7.53 -5.35
CA MET A 231 2.67 -8.62 -4.45
C MET A 231 4.17 -8.97 -4.60
N PRO A 232 4.86 -9.32 -3.49
CA PRO A 232 6.27 -9.70 -3.54
C PRO A 232 6.57 -10.95 -4.39
N ILE A 233 5.57 -11.83 -4.55
CA ILE A 233 5.67 -13.11 -5.25
C ILE A 233 5.04 -12.97 -6.66
N ASP A 234 5.71 -13.51 -7.68
CA ASP A 234 5.25 -13.67 -9.08
C ASP A 234 4.81 -12.42 -9.85
N SER A 235 5.15 -11.21 -9.36
CA SER A 235 4.74 -9.94 -9.99
C SER A 235 3.22 -9.77 -10.15
N MET A 236 2.44 -10.51 -9.35
CA MET A 236 0.99 -10.38 -9.27
C MET A 236 0.61 -9.00 -8.74
N ILE A 237 -0.46 -8.43 -9.27
CA ILE A 237 -1.01 -7.16 -8.81
C ILE A 237 -2.41 -7.39 -8.25
N LEU A 238 -2.66 -6.89 -7.05
CA LEU A 238 -4.00 -6.83 -6.48
C LEU A 238 -4.57 -5.43 -6.71
N GLU A 239 -5.54 -5.31 -7.60
CA GLU A 239 -6.31 -4.10 -7.85
C GLU A 239 -7.49 -4.03 -6.87
N ILE A 240 -7.71 -2.86 -6.28
CA ILE A 240 -8.78 -2.60 -5.32
C ILE A 240 -9.56 -1.36 -5.77
N ARG A 241 -10.86 -1.53 -6.01
CA ARG A 241 -11.81 -0.51 -6.48
C ARG A 241 -12.80 -0.06 -5.39
N ASN A 242 -12.38 -0.12 -4.13
CA ASN A 242 -13.17 0.39 -3.02
C ASN A 242 -12.85 1.88 -2.81
N THR A 243 -13.66 2.78 -3.36
CA THR A 243 -13.44 4.23 -3.31
C THR A 243 -13.29 4.76 -1.87
N ALA A 244 -14.08 4.26 -0.91
CA ALA A 244 -14.00 4.70 0.48
C ALA A 244 -12.66 4.34 1.13
N LEU A 245 -12.14 3.14 0.86
CA LEU A 245 -10.82 2.70 1.31
C LEU A 245 -9.70 3.50 0.63
N VAL A 246 -9.78 3.67 -0.69
CA VAL A 246 -8.80 4.44 -1.47
C VAL A 246 -8.70 5.88 -0.95
N GLN A 247 -9.84 6.54 -0.75
CA GLN A 247 -9.89 7.91 -0.23
C GLN A 247 -9.38 8.00 1.21
N ARG A 248 -9.68 6.99 2.05
CA ARG A 248 -9.16 6.93 3.42
C ARG A 248 -7.63 6.82 3.46
N ILE A 249 -7.05 5.96 2.63
CA ILE A 249 -5.59 5.81 2.55
C ILE A 249 -4.96 7.08 1.95
N HIS A 250 -5.53 7.61 0.86
CA HIS A 250 -5.06 8.85 0.27
C HIS A 250 -5.09 10.02 1.28
N LYS A 251 -6.19 10.18 2.02
CA LYS A 251 -6.31 11.19 3.09
C LYS A 251 -5.28 10.96 4.20
N HIS A 252 -5.01 9.70 4.55
CA HIS A 252 -3.99 9.41 5.55
C HIS A 252 -2.63 9.96 5.13
N PHE A 253 -2.21 9.88 3.87
CA PHE A 253 -0.91 10.43 3.43
C PHE A 253 -0.93 11.91 3.03
N THR A 254 -2.10 12.55 2.90
CA THR A 254 -2.21 13.94 2.41
C THR A 254 -2.74 14.92 3.45
N SER A 255 -3.46 14.45 4.48
CA SER A 255 -4.06 15.31 5.49
C SER A 255 -3.05 15.62 6.60
N PRO A 256 -2.76 16.90 6.91
CA PRO A 256 -1.80 17.29 7.95
C PRO A 256 -2.07 16.65 9.32
N SER A 257 -3.35 16.48 9.68
CA SER A 257 -3.78 15.89 10.95
C SER A 257 -3.69 14.37 11.05
N HIS A 258 -3.53 13.67 9.92
CA HIS A 258 -3.55 12.20 9.88
C HIS A 258 -2.28 11.61 9.27
N ALA A 259 -1.45 12.43 8.63
CA ALA A 259 -0.21 12.00 8.00
C ALA A 259 0.76 11.35 8.98
N PRO A 260 1.46 10.27 8.56
CA PRO A 260 2.57 9.75 9.35
C PRO A 260 3.60 10.87 9.56
N LYS A 261 4.39 10.81 10.63
CA LYS A 261 5.50 11.76 10.79
C LYS A 261 6.43 11.64 9.59
N HIS A 262 6.67 12.75 8.88
CA HIS A 262 7.38 12.74 7.61
C HIS A 262 8.17 14.02 7.34
N THR A 263 9.11 13.94 6.41
CA THR A 263 9.92 15.06 5.93
C THR A 263 9.14 15.93 4.95
N GLN A 264 9.33 17.24 4.97
CA GLN A 264 8.78 18.12 3.93
C GLN A 264 9.61 18.03 2.63
N LYS A 265 8.96 18.30 1.49
CA LYS A 265 9.55 18.22 0.14
C LYS A 265 10.96 18.84 0.04
N GLN A 266 11.12 20.07 0.52
CA GLN A 266 12.40 20.80 0.47
C GLN A 266 13.53 20.08 1.23
N HIS A 267 13.21 19.50 2.39
CA HIS A 267 14.17 18.80 3.22
C HIS A 267 14.42 17.37 2.73
N SER A 268 13.43 16.71 2.11
CA SER A 268 13.63 15.40 1.49
C SER A 268 14.74 15.44 0.44
N LEU A 269 14.77 16.46 -0.42
CA LEU A 269 15.82 16.59 -1.43
C LEU A 269 17.18 16.88 -0.80
N HIS A 270 17.23 17.72 0.24
CA HIS A 270 18.44 17.95 1.03
C HIS A 270 18.97 16.66 1.65
N ILE A 271 18.10 15.84 2.26
CA ILE A 271 18.46 14.53 2.82
C ILE A 271 19.06 13.60 1.76
N VAL A 272 18.50 13.57 0.54
CA VAL A 272 19.05 12.78 -0.57
C VAL A 272 20.46 13.27 -0.95
N ARG A 273 20.67 14.59 -1.03
CA ARG A 273 22.00 15.18 -1.27
C ARG A 273 22.98 14.83 -0.16
N THR A 274 22.59 14.96 1.10
CA THR A 274 23.41 14.58 2.25
C THR A 274 23.78 13.10 2.22
N LEU A 275 22.84 12.22 1.84
CA LEU A 275 23.14 10.79 1.72
C LEU A 275 24.17 10.53 0.62
N MET A 276 24.02 11.18 -0.53
CA MET A 276 24.96 11.07 -1.65
C MET A 276 26.37 11.51 -1.25
N GLU A 277 26.49 12.66 -0.58
CA GLU A 277 27.78 13.16 -0.10
C GLU A 277 28.38 12.28 1.00
N SER A 278 27.55 11.75 1.91
CA SER A 278 28.02 10.76 2.90
C SER A 278 28.58 9.50 2.24
N LEU A 279 27.96 9.01 1.17
CA LEU A 279 28.48 7.87 0.41
C LEU A 279 29.81 8.18 -0.27
N LYS A 280 29.95 9.37 -0.89
CA LYS A 280 31.21 9.81 -1.51
C LYS A 280 32.35 9.93 -0.50
N ASN A 281 32.05 10.43 0.70
CA ASN A 281 33.02 10.64 1.76
C ASN A 281 33.25 9.41 2.65
N SER A 282 32.60 8.28 2.35
CA SER A 282 32.66 7.05 3.16
C SER A 282 32.23 7.26 4.62
N ASN A 283 31.28 8.17 4.86
CA ASN A 283 30.67 8.39 6.16
C ASN A 283 29.80 7.18 6.56
N ASP A 284 29.76 6.89 7.86
CA ASP A 284 28.87 5.86 8.40
C ASP A 284 27.46 6.40 8.72
N LEU A 285 26.59 5.52 9.21
CA LEU A 285 25.21 5.84 9.54
C LEU A 285 25.09 6.92 10.62
N LEU A 286 25.99 6.88 11.62
CA LEU A 286 25.96 7.82 12.74
C LEU A 286 26.39 9.22 12.29
N SER A 287 27.46 9.30 11.50
CA SER A 287 27.94 10.55 10.90
C SER A 287 26.86 11.18 10.01
N PHE A 288 26.17 10.36 9.20
CA PHE A 288 25.04 10.84 8.40
C PHE A 288 23.89 11.38 9.28
N TYR A 289 23.55 10.66 10.35
CA TYR A 289 22.54 11.09 11.30
C TYR A 289 22.87 12.44 11.95
N GLU A 290 24.12 12.64 12.40
CA GLU A 290 24.58 13.89 12.99
C GLU A 290 24.39 15.06 12.01
N ILE A 291 24.78 14.88 10.73
CA ILE A 291 24.56 15.90 9.71
C ILE A 291 23.07 16.19 9.51
N ILE A 292 22.20 15.18 9.53
CA ILE A 292 20.74 15.37 9.41
C ILE A 292 20.17 16.11 10.63
N ALA A 293 20.63 15.77 11.83
CA ALA A 293 20.20 16.41 13.08
C ALA A 293 20.60 17.89 13.12
N ASP A 294 21.78 18.23 12.60
CA ASP A 294 22.28 19.60 12.59
C ASP A 294 21.70 20.44 11.45
N SER A 295 21.47 19.84 10.28
CA SER A 295 21.04 20.57 9.07
C SER A 295 19.54 20.55 8.79
N THR A 296 18.75 19.78 9.55
CA THR A 296 17.30 19.65 9.34
C THR A 296 16.53 19.55 10.66
N PRO A 297 15.22 19.88 10.68
CA PRO A 297 14.39 19.69 11.87
C PRO A 297 14.02 18.21 12.12
N TYR A 298 14.57 17.25 11.37
CA TYR A 298 14.16 15.84 11.39
C TYR A 298 15.11 14.91 12.15
N GLY A 299 16.05 15.45 12.94
CA GLY A 299 16.97 14.64 13.76
C GLY A 299 16.24 13.57 14.59
N GLU A 300 15.25 13.97 15.39
CA GLU A 300 14.47 13.02 16.22
C GLU A 300 13.76 11.95 15.37
N LEU A 301 13.26 12.32 14.20
CA LEU A 301 12.57 11.40 13.29
C LEU A 301 13.52 10.30 12.76
N PHE A 302 14.76 10.68 12.43
CA PHE A 302 15.80 9.74 12.00
C PHE A 302 16.34 8.90 13.17
N ALA A 303 16.51 9.48 14.36
CA ALA A 303 16.94 8.76 15.56
C ALA A 303 16.03 7.56 15.86
N ASN A 304 14.71 7.75 15.77
CA ASN A 304 13.71 6.71 15.99
C ASN A 304 13.82 5.52 15.00
N ASN A 305 14.43 5.74 13.84
CA ASN A 305 14.61 4.73 12.80
C ASN A 305 15.99 4.04 12.85
N ILE A 306 16.92 4.54 13.68
CA ILE A 306 18.26 3.97 13.89
C ILE A 306 18.26 3.07 15.14
N GLN A 307 17.58 3.50 16.20
CA GLN A 307 17.58 2.85 17.51
C GLN A 307 16.94 1.44 17.61
N PRO A 308 16.04 0.96 16.73
CA PRO A 308 15.49 -0.40 16.86
C PRO A 308 16.50 -1.54 16.60
N HIS A 309 17.68 -1.24 16.04
CA HIS A 309 18.65 -2.25 15.62
C HIS A 309 20.08 -2.06 16.14
N SER A 310 20.38 -0.99 16.87
CA SER A 310 21.73 -0.69 17.37
C SER A 310 21.96 -1.02 18.86
N LEU A 311 21.03 -1.72 19.52
CA LEU A 311 21.14 -2.15 20.93
C LEU A 311 20.96 -3.66 21.14
N ALA A 312 20.99 -4.47 20.10
CA ALA A 312 21.09 -5.93 20.23
C ALA A 312 22.42 -6.38 19.62
N HIS A 313 23.44 -6.41 20.50
CA HIS A 313 24.71 -7.12 20.43
C HIS A 313 25.40 -7.30 19.05
#